data_AF-A0A7R8WXE2-F1
#
_entry.id   AF-A0A7R8WXE2-F1
#
_cell.length_a   1.000
_cell.length_b   1.000
_cell.length_c   1.000
_cell.angle_alpha   90.00
_cell.angle_beta   90.00
_cell.angle_gamma   90.00
#
_symmetry.space_group_name_H-M   'P 1'
#
loop_
_entity.id
_entity.type
_entity.pdbx_description
1 polymer ?
#
loop_
_entity_poly.entity_id
_entity_poly.type
_entity_poly.pdbx_seq_one_letter_code
_entity_poly.pdbx_strand_id
1 'polypeptide(L)'
;MASDGVRIDYQAKGSGAGIQDLVNGTVDFAASDAAMNEEEMSKVDAGVVLLPLTAGEVVLAYNLDGVEELRLPRDVYPRIFTGEITRWNDEAIVAANPNAMLPDEEITVVVRSDSSGTTYVFTGHLSEISESFKSDIGQGKSPQWPQTQTFVK
;
A
#
# COMPACT_ATOMS: atom_id res chain seq x y z
N MET A 1 3.26 -20.43 -24.48
CA MET A 1 2.30 -20.97 -25.48
C MET A 1 0.96 -21.00 -24.77
N ALA A 2 0.01 -20.15 -25.13
CA ALA A 2 -1.35 -20.30 -24.62
C ALA A 2 -1.94 -21.57 -25.27
N SER A 3 -2.50 -22.46 -24.47
CA SER A 3 -3.23 -23.62 -24.97
C SER A 3 -4.50 -23.15 -25.66
N ASP A 4 -4.65 -23.46 -26.95
CA ASP A 4 -5.83 -23.11 -27.73
C ASP A 4 -7.11 -23.56 -27.00
N GLY A 5 -8.06 -22.63 -26.84
CA GLY A 5 -9.35 -22.88 -26.18
C GLY A 5 -9.41 -22.61 -24.67
N VAL A 6 -8.30 -22.24 -24.01
CA VAL A 6 -8.34 -21.83 -22.60
C VAL A 6 -8.65 -20.33 -22.50
N ARG A 7 -9.74 -20.00 -21.79
CA ARG A 7 -10.10 -18.63 -21.42
C ARG A 7 -9.75 -18.41 -19.95
N ILE A 8 -8.99 -17.35 -19.69
CA ILE A 8 -8.69 -16.90 -18.33
C ILE A 8 -9.55 -15.66 -18.06
N ASP A 9 -10.30 -15.68 -16.97
CA ASP A 9 -11.00 -14.51 -16.45
C ASP A 9 -10.27 -14.00 -15.20
N TYR A 10 -9.93 -12.72 -15.18
CA TYR A 10 -9.20 -12.09 -14.08
C TYR A 10 -9.91 -10.81 -13.64
N GLN A 11 -10.29 -10.76 -12.37
CA GLN A 11 -11.02 -9.65 -11.77
C GLN A 11 -10.10 -8.86 -10.84
N ALA A 12 -9.81 -7.61 -11.18
CA ALA A 12 -8.94 -6.73 -10.40
C ALA A 12 -9.71 -6.07 -9.23
N LYS A 13 -9.82 -6.77 -8.10
CA LYS A 13 -10.65 -6.35 -6.96
C LYS A 13 -9.93 -6.24 -5.59
N GLY A 14 -8.59 -6.32 -5.60
CA GLY A 14 -7.76 -6.24 -4.41
C GLY A 14 -7.46 -7.60 -3.76
N SER A 15 -6.29 -7.68 -3.11
CA SER A 15 -5.76 -8.91 -2.50
C SER A 15 -6.69 -9.55 -1.47
N GLY A 16 -7.33 -8.74 -0.61
CA GLY A 16 -8.21 -9.27 0.42
C GLY A 16 -9.42 -9.98 -0.18
N ALA A 17 -10.02 -9.39 -1.20
CA ALA A 17 -11.15 -9.99 -1.90
C ALA A 17 -10.75 -11.22 -2.71
N GLY A 18 -9.55 -11.25 -3.31
CA GLY A 18 -9.01 -12.44 -3.98
C GLY A 18 -8.77 -13.61 -3.02
N ILE A 19 -8.17 -13.35 -1.85
CA ILE A 19 -7.97 -14.37 -0.80
C ILE A 19 -9.32 -14.92 -0.33
N GLN A 20 -10.31 -14.05 -0.10
CA GLN A 20 -11.63 -14.47 0.33
C GLN A 20 -12.34 -15.33 -0.72
N ASP A 21 -12.22 -14.99 -2.00
CA ASP A 21 -12.80 -15.77 -3.09
C ASP A 21 -12.18 -17.16 -3.20
N LEU A 22 -10.87 -17.27 -3.00
CA LEU A 22 -10.15 -18.55 -2.98
C LEU A 22 -10.61 -19.40 -1.80
N VAL A 23 -10.70 -18.81 -0.60
CA VAL A 23 -11.24 -19.47 0.60
C VAL A 23 -12.66 -19.96 0.38
N ASN A 24 -13.49 -19.18 -0.31
CA ASN A 24 -14.87 -19.55 -0.61
C ASN A 24 -15.02 -20.53 -1.79
N GLY A 25 -13.92 -20.92 -2.45
CA GLY A 25 -13.95 -21.81 -3.62
C GLY A 25 -14.67 -21.21 -4.84
N THR A 26 -14.70 -19.87 -4.94
CA THR A 26 -15.41 -19.15 -6.02
C THR A 26 -14.56 -18.90 -7.26
N VAL A 27 -13.23 -19.09 -7.14
CA VAL A 27 -12.24 -18.89 -8.20
C VAL A 27 -11.24 -20.04 -8.21
N ASP A 28 -10.65 -20.31 -9.38
CA ASP A 28 -9.60 -21.33 -9.54
C ASP A 28 -8.24 -20.87 -8.99
N PHE A 29 -8.00 -19.56 -8.97
CA PHE A 29 -6.78 -18.95 -8.43
C PHE A 29 -7.05 -17.54 -7.92
N ALA A 30 -6.20 -17.07 -7.00
CA ALA A 30 -6.20 -15.69 -6.53
C ALA A 30 -4.80 -15.08 -6.66
N ALA A 31 -4.74 -13.78 -6.95
CA ALA A 31 -3.51 -13.01 -6.97
C ALA A 31 -3.47 -12.09 -5.74
N SER A 32 -2.32 -12.06 -5.06
CA SER A 32 -2.14 -11.21 -3.88
C SER A 32 -0.68 -10.81 -3.69
N ASP A 33 -0.44 -9.54 -3.37
CA ASP A 33 0.88 -9.07 -2.91
C ASP A 33 1.14 -9.38 -1.43
N ALA A 34 0.08 -9.75 -0.69
CA ALA A 34 0.17 -10.26 0.68
C ALA A 34 0.02 -11.78 0.68
N ALA A 35 1.07 -12.50 1.08
CA ALA A 35 1.00 -13.95 1.23
C ALA A 35 -0.13 -14.33 2.21
N MET A 36 -0.86 -15.41 1.89
CA MET A 36 -1.84 -15.95 2.83
C MET A 36 -1.13 -16.45 4.09
N ASN A 37 -1.70 -16.15 5.25
CA ASN A 37 -1.20 -16.70 6.51
C ASN A 37 -1.72 -18.13 6.73
N GLU A 38 -1.20 -18.82 7.74
CA GLU A 38 -1.58 -20.21 8.05
C GLU A 38 -3.07 -20.37 8.33
N GLU A 39 -3.69 -19.41 9.00
CA GLU A 39 -5.11 -19.43 9.30
C GLU A 39 -5.95 -19.33 8.02
N GLU A 40 -5.61 -18.42 7.11
CA GLU A 40 -6.26 -18.24 5.82
C GLU A 40 -6.09 -19.50 4.94
N MET A 41 -4.88 -20.08 4.88
CA MET A 41 -4.61 -21.29 4.12
C MET A 41 -5.37 -22.51 4.67
N SER A 42 -5.53 -22.59 6.00
CA SER A 42 -6.25 -23.70 6.64
C SER A 42 -7.74 -23.74 6.31
N LYS A 43 -8.31 -22.62 5.83
CA LYS A 43 -9.71 -22.50 5.43
C LYS A 43 -9.98 -22.94 3.99
N VAL A 44 -8.95 -23.26 3.21
CA VAL A 44 -9.09 -23.75 1.84
C VAL A 44 -9.07 -25.27 1.84
N ASP A 45 -10.22 -25.91 1.66
CA ASP A 45 -10.37 -27.37 1.74
C ASP A 45 -9.46 -28.13 0.75
N ALA A 46 -9.21 -27.56 -0.43
CA ALA A 46 -8.34 -28.14 -1.45
C ALA A 46 -6.84 -27.96 -1.18
N GLY A 47 -6.48 -27.20 -0.14
CA GLY A 47 -5.11 -26.74 0.13
C GLY A 47 -4.70 -25.53 -0.70
N VAL A 48 -3.58 -24.92 -0.33
CA VAL A 48 -3.02 -23.72 -0.98
C VAL A 48 -1.56 -23.94 -1.35
N VAL A 49 -1.19 -23.51 -2.55
CA VAL A 49 0.20 -23.36 -2.97
C VAL A 49 0.46 -21.90 -3.29
N LEU A 50 1.41 -21.28 -2.57
CA LEU A 50 1.83 -19.91 -2.84
C LEU A 50 2.94 -19.91 -3.88
N LEU A 51 2.68 -19.34 -5.05
CA LEU A 51 3.62 -19.25 -6.16
C LEU A 51 3.96 -17.78 -6.45
N PRO A 52 5.22 -17.34 -6.28
CA PRO A 52 5.65 -16.03 -6.74
C PRO A 52 5.59 -15.96 -8.27
N LEU A 53 4.84 -15.01 -8.82
CA LEU A 53 4.68 -14.83 -10.27
C LEU A 53 5.52 -13.68 -10.82
N THR A 54 5.52 -12.53 -10.12
CA THR A 54 6.18 -11.30 -10.57
C THR A 54 6.75 -10.53 -9.38
N ALA A 55 7.69 -9.63 -9.66
CA ALA A 55 8.16 -8.63 -8.71
C ALA A 55 7.91 -7.23 -9.29
N GLY A 56 7.64 -6.27 -8.43
CA GLY A 56 7.39 -4.88 -8.79
C GLY A 56 7.71 -3.94 -7.62
N GLU A 57 7.53 -2.65 -7.84
CA GLU A 57 7.85 -1.60 -6.88
C GLU A 57 6.60 -0.80 -6.52
N VAL A 58 6.50 -0.39 -5.25
CA VAL A 58 5.48 0.56 -4.79
C VAL A 58 6.14 1.92 -4.68
N VAL A 59 5.54 2.92 -5.33
CA VAL A 59 6.04 4.31 -5.35
C VAL A 59 5.02 5.25 -4.72
N LEU A 60 5.52 6.36 -4.17
CA LEU A 60 4.68 7.46 -3.70
C LEU A 60 4.44 8.43 -4.86
N ALA A 61 3.19 8.48 -5.34
CA ALA A 61 2.75 9.52 -6.26
C ALA A 61 2.36 10.78 -5.47
N TYR A 62 2.63 11.95 -6.04
CA TYR A 62 2.29 13.24 -5.45
C TYR A 62 1.75 14.18 -6.53
N ASN A 63 1.06 15.23 -6.11
CA ASN A 63 0.54 16.29 -6.98
C ASN A 63 0.95 17.64 -6.41
N LEU A 64 1.92 18.29 -7.06
CA LEU A 64 2.50 19.58 -6.66
C LEU A 64 2.80 20.40 -7.90
N ASP A 65 2.10 21.52 -8.07
CA ASP A 65 2.31 22.39 -9.22
C ASP A 65 3.73 22.97 -9.23
N GLY A 66 4.43 22.79 -10.34
CA GLY A 66 5.80 23.31 -10.52
C GLY A 66 6.91 22.52 -9.83
N VAL A 67 6.60 21.38 -9.20
CA VAL A 67 7.60 20.48 -8.59
C VAL A 67 7.77 19.24 -9.46
N GLU A 68 8.88 19.16 -10.21
CA GLU A 68 9.18 18.02 -11.10
C GLU A 68 9.79 16.82 -10.36
N GLU A 69 10.64 17.07 -9.36
CA GLU A 69 11.30 16.05 -8.56
C GLU A 69 11.14 16.39 -7.08
N LEU A 70 10.42 15.55 -6.35
CA LEU A 70 10.29 15.58 -4.91
C LEU A 70 11.11 14.44 -4.28
N ARG A 71 11.94 14.80 -3.30
CA ARG A 71 12.69 13.87 -2.47
C ARG A 71 12.05 13.76 -1.10
N LEU A 72 11.64 12.55 -0.75
CA LEU A 72 11.12 12.22 0.58
C LEU A 72 12.11 11.29 1.30
N PRO A 73 12.84 11.80 2.30
CA PRO A 73 13.74 10.97 3.11
C PRO A 73 13.01 9.83 3.82
N ARG A 74 13.75 8.75 4.09
CA ARG A 74 13.24 7.51 4.68
C ARG A 74 12.53 7.71 6.02
N ASP A 75 13.03 8.64 6.81
CA ASP A 75 12.50 9.02 8.12
C ASP A 75 11.37 10.05 8.05
N VAL A 76 11.16 10.69 6.90
CA VAL A 76 10.19 11.78 6.71
C VAL A 76 8.84 11.27 6.22
N TYR A 77 8.78 10.44 5.18
CA TYR A 77 7.47 10.01 4.67
C TYR A 77 6.64 9.20 5.67
N PRO A 78 7.17 8.36 6.59
CA PRO A 78 6.33 7.71 7.59
C PRO A 78 5.55 8.73 8.44
N ARG A 79 6.17 9.88 8.73
CA ARG A 79 5.59 10.99 9.51
C ARG A 79 4.46 11.71 8.77
N ILE A 80 4.47 11.68 7.43
CA ILE A 80 3.32 12.12 6.63
C ILE A 80 2.14 11.17 6.84
N PHE A 81 2.39 9.86 6.79
CA PHE A 81 1.35 8.84 6.92
C PHE A 81 0.85 8.61 8.36
N THR A 82 1.57 9.06 9.39
CA THR A 82 1.05 9.19 10.76
C THR A 82 0.30 10.50 11.00
N GLY A 83 0.40 11.48 10.09
CA GLY A 83 -0.19 12.81 10.24
C GLY A 83 0.63 13.77 11.10
N GLU A 84 1.88 13.44 11.42
CA GLU A 84 2.80 14.33 12.12
C GLU A 84 3.29 15.47 11.21
N ILE A 85 3.61 15.15 9.95
CA ILE A 85 3.91 16.13 8.91
C ILE A 85 2.64 16.36 8.07
N THR A 86 2.15 17.59 8.09
CA THR A 86 0.86 17.95 7.49
C THR A 86 0.97 18.97 6.36
N ARG A 87 2.15 19.52 6.08
CA ARG A 87 2.35 20.55 5.04
C ARG A 87 3.57 20.26 4.18
N TRP A 88 3.51 20.67 2.91
CA TRP A 88 4.58 20.45 1.95
C TRP A 88 5.84 21.30 2.21
N ASN A 89 5.69 22.46 2.84
CA ASN A 89 6.80 23.33 3.24
C ASN A 89 7.41 22.97 4.62
N ASP A 90 7.11 21.80 5.18
CA ASP A 90 7.75 21.31 6.40
C ASP A 90 9.29 21.33 6.25
N GLU A 91 10.00 21.77 7.29
CA GLU A 91 11.44 21.96 7.26
C GLU A 91 12.19 20.69 6.84
N ALA A 92 11.72 19.51 7.22
CA ALA A 92 12.34 18.25 6.86
C ALA A 92 12.19 17.91 5.37
N ILE A 93 11.08 18.32 4.75
CA ILE A 93 10.86 18.18 3.30
C ILE A 93 11.68 19.23 2.56
N VAL A 94 11.65 20.50 3.00
CA VAL A 94 12.41 21.60 2.37
C VAL A 94 13.91 21.31 2.37
N ALA A 95 14.45 20.81 3.49
CA ALA A 95 15.87 20.48 3.62
C ALA A 95 16.33 19.42 2.59
N ALA A 96 15.46 18.49 2.21
CA ALA A 96 15.75 17.47 1.19
C ALA A 96 15.59 17.98 -0.25
N ASN A 97 14.98 19.14 -0.45
CA ASN A 97 14.58 19.69 -1.74
C ASN A 97 15.05 21.15 -1.93
N PRO A 98 16.36 21.45 -1.84
CA PRO A 98 16.87 22.83 -1.83
C PRO A 98 16.61 23.62 -3.12
N ASN A 99 16.30 22.93 -4.22
CA ASN A 99 16.04 23.55 -5.52
C ASN A 99 14.55 23.62 -5.87
N ALA A 100 13.66 23.07 -5.03
CA ALA A 100 12.22 23.08 -5.26
C ALA A 100 11.57 24.19 -4.44
N MET A 101 10.65 24.94 -5.04
CA MET A 101 9.79 25.88 -4.32
C MET A 101 8.57 25.13 -3.80
N LEU A 102 8.65 24.61 -2.58
CA LEU A 102 7.56 23.86 -1.97
C LEU A 102 6.46 24.81 -1.45
N PRO A 103 5.18 24.56 -1.78
CA PRO A 103 4.09 25.44 -1.38
C PRO A 103 3.74 25.29 0.10
N ASP A 104 3.17 26.34 0.69
CA ASP A 104 2.53 26.30 2.01
C ASP A 104 1.13 25.70 1.93
N GLU A 105 1.07 24.45 1.46
CA GLU A 105 -0.16 23.69 1.25
C GLU A 105 -0.23 22.50 2.19
N GLU A 106 -1.45 22.18 2.63
CA GLU A 106 -1.74 21.02 3.45
C GLU A 106 -1.62 19.74 2.61
N ILE A 107 -0.95 18.72 3.15
CA ILE A 107 -0.81 17.43 2.50
C ILE A 107 -2.12 16.66 2.65
N THR A 108 -2.75 16.34 1.51
CA THR A 108 -3.84 15.36 1.46
C THR A 108 -3.25 13.98 1.20
N VAL A 109 -3.32 13.09 2.19
CA VAL A 109 -2.88 11.71 2.11
C VAL A 109 -3.98 10.86 1.50
N VAL A 110 -3.71 10.25 0.35
CA VAL A 110 -4.64 9.32 -0.31
C VAL A 110 -4.17 7.90 -0.06
N VAL A 111 -5.06 7.08 0.50
CA VAL A 111 -4.80 5.67 0.80
C VAL A 111 -5.89 4.80 0.19
N ARG A 112 -5.63 3.49 0.10
CA ARG A 112 -6.63 2.55 -0.43
C ARG A 112 -7.80 2.37 0.55
N SER A 113 -9.02 2.41 0.03
CA SER A 113 -10.25 2.09 0.76
C SER A 113 -10.45 0.60 0.98
N ASP A 114 -10.01 -0.23 0.02
CA ASP A 114 -10.21 -1.68 0.02
C ASP A 114 -9.05 -2.47 0.67
N SER A 115 -9.29 -3.75 0.95
CA SER A 115 -8.28 -4.65 1.49
C SER A 115 -7.24 -5.02 0.45
N SER A 116 -6.04 -4.47 0.60
CA SER A 116 -5.06 -4.33 -0.47
C SER A 116 -3.69 -4.90 -0.11
N GLY A 117 -3.10 -5.67 -1.04
CA GLY A 117 -1.74 -6.20 -0.92
C GLY A 117 -0.70 -5.09 -1.03
N THR A 118 -0.91 -4.12 -1.93
CA THR A 118 -0.05 -2.93 -2.02
C THR A 118 -0.02 -2.17 -0.69
N THR A 119 -1.16 -2.05 0.00
CA THR A 119 -1.22 -1.45 1.34
C THR A 119 -0.44 -2.28 2.37
N TYR A 120 -0.54 -3.61 2.31
CA TYR A 120 0.20 -4.51 3.20
C TYR A 120 1.71 -4.42 3.01
N VAL A 121 2.19 -4.35 1.76
CA VAL A 121 3.61 -4.17 1.45
C VAL A 121 4.08 -2.79 1.90
N PHE A 122 3.32 -1.74 1.58
CA PHE A 122 3.67 -0.37 1.93
C PHE A 122 3.73 -0.15 3.44
N THR A 123 2.69 -0.55 4.18
CA THR A 123 2.67 -0.42 5.64
C THR A 123 3.67 -1.34 6.35
N GLY A 124 3.99 -2.49 5.75
CA GLY A 124 5.08 -3.36 6.22
C GLY A 124 6.43 -2.65 6.15
N HIS A 125 6.71 -2.01 5.00
CA HIS A 125 7.89 -1.17 4.84
C HIS A 125 7.91 -0.01 5.85
N LEU A 126 6.82 0.76 5.98
CA LEU A 126 6.76 1.86 6.95
C LEU A 126 7.00 1.39 8.39
N SER A 127 6.43 0.24 8.76
CA SER A 127 6.60 -0.34 10.09
C SER A 127 8.04 -0.80 10.37
N GLU A 128 8.79 -1.22 9.35
CA GLU A 128 10.18 -1.64 9.51
C GLU A 128 11.13 -0.44 9.72
N ILE A 129 10.76 0.74 9.21
CA ILE A 129 11.65 1.91 9.17
C ILE A 129 11.27 2.99 10.19
N SER A 130 10.11 2.86 10.82
CA SER A 130 9.57 3.84 11.77
C SER A 130 8.85 3.13 12.90
N GLU A 131 9.43 3.20 14.09
CA GLU A 131 8.86 2.58 15.30
C GLU A 131 7.54 3.26 15.70
N SER A 132 7.40 4.57 15.48
CA SER A 132 6.14 5.28 15.70
C SER A 132 5.06 4.80 14.73
N PHE A 133 5.35 4.69 13.44
CA PHE A 133 4.39 4.15 12.47
C PHE A 133 3.97 2.72 12.85
N LYS A 134 4.93 1.87 13.24
CA LYS A 134 4.68 0.49 13.66
C LYS A 134 3.76 0.41 14.87
N SER A 135 3.98 1.27 15.87
CA SER A 135 3.19 1.34 17.09
C SER A 135 1.77 1.86 16.83
N ASP A 136 1.66 2.93 16.02
CA ASP A 136 0.42 3.69 15.90
C ASP A 136 -0.52 3.11 14.82
N ILE A 137 0.02 2.60 13.72
CA ILE A 137 -0.73 2.12 12.56
C ILE A 137 -0.43 0.65 12.27
N GLY A 138 0.86 0.30 12.21
CA GLY A 138 1.33 -1.05 11.94
C GLY A 138 1.09 -1.55 10.51
N GLN A 139 1.47 -2.82 10.28
CA GLN A 139 1.31 -3.48 8.98
C GLN A 139 -0.09 -4.08 8.84
N GLY A 140 -0.75 -3.85 7.70
CA GLY A 140 -2.02 -4.50 7.41
C GLY A 140 -2.52 -4.31 5.98
N LYS A 141 -3.43 -5.18 5.56
CA LYS A 141 -4.18 -5.04 4.30
C LYS A 141 -5.21 -3.90 4.36
N SER A 142 -5.68 -3.57 5.56
CA SER A 142 -6.65 -2.51 5.86
C SER A 142 -6.34 -1.87 7.23
N PRO A 143 -5.23 -1.14 7.36
CA PRO A 143 -4.82 -0.52 8.62
C PRO A 143 -5.76 0.63 9.02
N GLN A 144 -5.73 1.00 10.30
CA GLN A 144 -6.49 2.13 10.82
C GLN A 144 -5.69 3.43 10.62
N TRP A 145 -5.90 4.05 9.46
CA TRP A 145 -5.32 5.38 9.16
C TRP A 145 -5.90 6.47 10.07
N PRO A 146 -5.14 7.56 10.34
CA PRO A 146 -5.65 8.74 11.02
C PRO A 146 -6.98 9.23 10.44
N GLN A 147 -7.94 9.54 11.32
CA GLN A 147 -9.27 10.05 10.93
C GLN A 147 -9.30 11.58 10.95
N THR A 148 -8.60 12.20 10.00
CA THR A 148 -8.59 13.66 9.80
C THR A 148 -9.18 14.00 8.42
N GLN A 149 -9.49 15.28 8.18
CA GLN A 149 -9.98 15.74 6.87
C GLN A 149 -8.94 15.57 5.75
N THR A 150 -7.66 15.41 6.12
CA THR A 150 -6.54 15.26 5.20
C THR A 150 -6.26 13.82 4.76
N PHE A 151 -6.92 12.82 5.36
CA PHE A 151 -6.77 11.42 4.95
C PHE A 151 -8.01 10.97 4.16
N VAL A 152 -7.82 10.61 2.90
CA VAL A 152 -8.88 10.23 1.98
C VAL A 152 -8.69 8.78 1.53
N LYS A 153 -9.80 8.05 1.46
CA LYS A 153 -9.88 6.63 1.06
C LYS A 153 -10.65 6.46 -0.25
#